data_AF-A0A0L6WFS5-F1
#
_entry.id   AF-A0A0L6WFS5-F1
#
_cell.length_a   1.000
_cell.length_b   1.000
_cell.length_c   1.000
_cell.angle_alpha   90.00
_cell.angle_beta   90.00
_cell.angle_gamma   90.00
#
_symmetry.space_group_name_H-M   'P 1'
#
loop_
_entity.id
_entity.type
_entity.pdbx_description
1 polymer ?
#
loop_
_entity_poly.entity_id
_entity_poly.type
_entity_poly.pdbx_seq_one_letter_code
_entity_poly.pdbx_strand_id
1 'polypeptide(L)' 'MICQAINPAQTDWVLKLPTVEFAINLAHSDSMGYSSFFLNHGQMPRTMTWNVAAHDKYAGV' A
#
# COMPACT_ATOMS: atom_id res chain seq x y z
N MET A 1 -2.67 11.41 2.06
CA MET A 1 -3.06 11.17 0.66
C MET A 1 -2.20 10.05 0.09
N ILE A 2 -2.75 8.84 -0.03
CA ILE A 2 -2.00 7.63 -0.44
C ILE A 2 -1.59 7.70 -1.93
N CYS A 3 -2.37 8.37 -2.78
CA CYS A 3 -2.09 8.50 -4.21
C CYS A 3 -0.85 9.37 -4.54
N GLN A 4 -0.31 10.09 -3.56
CA GLN A 4 0.93 10.87 -3.70
C GLN A 4 2.19 9.99 -3.55
N ALA A 5 2.03 8.70 -3.29
CA ALA A 5 3.16 7.78 -3.14
C ALA A 5 3.87 7.50 -4.48
N ILE A 6 3.16 7.53 -5.61
CA ILE A 6 3.72 7.27 -6.94
C ILE A 6 4.49 8.51 -7.42
N ASN A 7 5.67 8.31 -8.00
CA ASN A 7 6.44 9.44 -8.51
C ASN A 7 5.72 10.13 -9.69
N PRO A 8 5.97 11.43 -9.95
CA PRO A 8 5.30 12.15 -11.03
C PRO A 8 5.52 11.56 -12.43
N ALA A 9 6.63 10.83 -12.64
CA ALA A 9 6.93 10.14 -13.89
C ALA A 9 6.19 8.79 -14.03
N GLN A 10 5.44 8.37 -13.01
CA GLN A 10 4.71 7.10 -12.95
C GLN A 10 5.58 5.89 -13.33
N THR A 11 6.84 5.86 -12.93
CA THR A 11 7.76 4.75 -13.24
C THR A 11 7.90 3.74 -12.10
N ASP A 12 7.46 4.08 -10.89
CA ASP A 12 7.61 3.26 -9.70
C ASP A 12 6.29 2.68 -9.18
N TRP A 13 5.20 2.83 -9.95
CA TRP A 13 3.87 2.43 -9.51
C TRP A 13 3.78 0.93 -9.22
N VAL A 14 4.43 0.08 -10.03
CA VAL A 14 4.43 -1.38 -9.83
C VAL A 14 5.08 -1.74 -8.49
N LEU A 15 6.26 -1.16 -8.23
CA LEU A 15 6.98 -1.38 -6.97
C LEU A 15 6.17 -0.83 -5.78
N LYS A 16 5.46 0.29 -5.95
CA LYS A 16 4.72 0.91 -4.85
C LYS A 16 3.31 0.36 -4.65
N LEU A 17 2.76 -0.41 -5.59
CA LEU A 17 1.40 -0.92 -5.55
C LEU A 17 1.10 -1.73 -4.28
N PRO A 18 1.95 -2.67 -3.81
CA PRO A 18 1.69 -3.40 -2.58
C PRO A 18 1.61 -2.50 -1.35
N THR A 19 2.44 -1.45 -1.30
CA THR A 19 2.45 -0.48 -0.19
C THR A 19 1.19 0.38 -0.20
N VAL A 20 0.76 0.81 -1.39
CA VAL A 20 -0.47 1.58 -1.59
C VAL A 20 -1.69 0.76 -1.17
N GLU A 21 -1.79 -0.48 -1.63
CA GLU A 21 -2.88 -1.39 -1.26
C GLU A 21 -2.92 -1.66 0.25
N PHE A 22 -1.77 -1.94 0.85
CA PHE A 22 -1.68 -2.15 2.30
C PHE A 22 -2.16 -0.91 3.08
N ALA A 23 -1.72 0.29 2.68
CA ALA A 23 -2.12 1.52 3.33
C ALA A 23 -3.62 1.80 3.20
N ILE A 24 -4.23 1.51 2.05
CA ILE A 24 -5.67 1.66 1.82
C ILE A 24 -6.46 0.71 2.72
N ASN A 25 -6.08 -0.57 2.75
CA ASN A 25 -6.79 -1.56 3.54
C ASN A 25 -6.61 -1.34 5.06
N LEU A 26 -5.51 -0.72 5.47
CA LEU A 26 -5.24 -0.37 6.86
C LEU A 26 -5.96 0.92 7.31
N ALA A 27 -6.29 1.81 6.37
CA ALA A 27 -6.92 3.08 6.70
C ALA A 27 -8.24 2.88 7.44
N HIS A 28 -8.47 3.69 8.47
CA HIS A 28 -9.75 3.75 9.17
C HIS A 28 -10.80 4.36 8.26
N SER A 29 -11.97 3.72 8.18
CA SER A 29 -13.11 4.25 7.45
C SER A 29 -14.08 4.93 8.42
N ASP A 30 -14.32 6.23 8.24
CA ASP A 30 -15.23 7.00 9.10
C ASP A 30 -16.68 6.49 9.04
N SER A 31 -17.10 5.91 7.91
CA SER A 31 -18.45 5.37 7.75
C SER A 31 -18.66 4.02 8.44
N MET A 32 -17.60 3.21 8.55
CA MET A 32 -17.67 1.87 9.14
C MET A 32 -17.08 1.81 10.55
N GLY A 33 -16.28 2.81 10.96
CA GLY A 33 -15.60 2.85 12.26
C GLY A 33 -14.43 1.87 12.40
N TYR A 34 -14.06 1.17 11.33
CA TYR A 34 -12.99 0.16 11.33
C TYR A 34 -12.19 0.21 10.02
N SER A 35 -10.99 -0.38 10.04
CA SER A 35 -10.23 -0.63 8.81
C SER A 35 -10.76 -1.85 8.07
N SER A 36 -10.57 -1.90 6.76
CA SER A 36 -10.92 -3.08 5.93
C SER A 36 -10.18 -4.33 6.41
N PHE A 37 -8.90 -4.20 6.81
CA PHE A 37 -8.13 -5.30 7.38
C PHE A 37 -8.80 -5.92 8.61
N PHE A 38 -9.24 -5.08 9.53
CA PHE A 38 -9.91 -5.56 10.74
C PHE A 38 -11.23 -6.23 10.42
N LEU A 39 -12.01 -5.68 9.48
CA LEU A 39 -13.27 -6.27 9.06
C LEU A 39 -13.10 -7.65 8.41
N ASN A 40 -12.05 -7.84 7.61
CA ASN A 40 -11.82 -9.10 6.88
C ASN A 40 -11.15 -10.18 7.74
N HIS A 41 -10.28 -9.79 8.69
CA HIS A 41 -9.45 -10.75 9.44
C HIS A 41 -9.68 -10.76 10.96
N GLY A 42 -10.46 -9.82 11.50
CA GLY A 42 -10.72 -9.69 12.94
C GLY A 42 -9.53 -9.20 13.77
N GLN A 43 -8.42 -8.85 13.13
CA GLN A 43 -7.21 -8.35 13.78
C GLN A 43 -6.48 -7.36 12.87
N MET A 44 -5.68 -6.47 13.47
CA MET A 44 -4.82 -5.57 12.69
C MET A 44 -3.56 -6.31 12.22
N PRO A 45 -3.09 -6.06 10.98
CA PRO A 45 -1.87 -6.66 10.48
C PRO A 45 -0.65 -6.13 11.25
N ARG A 46 0.44 -6.89 11.21
CA ARG A 46 1.74 -6.38 11.68
C ARG A 46 2.23 -5.28 10.75
N THR A 47 3.05 -4.38 11.29
CA THR A 47 3.69 -3.30 10.52
C THR A 47 4.43 -3.90 9.32
N MET A 48 4.15 -3.35 8.13
CA MET A 48 4.81 -3.76 6.90
C MET A 48 6.25 -3.25 6.89
N THR A 49 7.22 -4.17 6.83
CA THR A 49 8.63 -3.82 6.58
C THR A 49 8.88 -3.87 5.07
N TRP A 50 9.03 -2.70 4.47
CA TRP A 50 9.28 -2.56 3.04
C TRP A 50 10.78 -2.65 2.74
N ASN A 51 11.22 -3.72 2.10
CA ASN A 51 12.61 -3.89 1.65
C ASN A 51 12.63 -3.87 0.12
N VAL A 52 12.97 -2.71 -0.47
CA VAL A 52 13.05 -2.54 -1.93
C VAL A 52 14.26 -3.32 -2.44
N ALA A 53 14.01 -4.41 -3.17
CA ALA A 53 15.04 -4.98 -4.04
C ALA A 53 15.36 -3.97 -5.16
N ALA A 54 16.65 -3.88 -5.53
CA ALA A 54 17.24 -2.79 -6.29
C ALA A 54 16.47 -2.35 -7.55
N HIS A 55 16.65 -1.06 -7.88
CA HIS A 55 16.10 -0.34 -9.03
C HIS A 55 16.41 -1.06 -10.36
N ASP A 56 15.53 -1.95 -10.79
CA ASP A 56 15.31 -2.13 -12.22
C ASP A 56 14.34 -1.06 -12.68
N LYS A 57 14.75 -0.29 -13.70
CA LYS A 57 14.04 0.89 -14.22
C LYS A 57 12.62 0.53 -14.72
N TYR A 58 12.38 -0.76 -14.94
CA TYR A 58 11.11 -1.34 -15.37
C TYR A 58 10.90 -2.69 -14.65
N ALA A 59 10.36 -2.67 -13.43
CA ALA A 59 9.85 -3.89 -12.82
C ALA A 59 8.46 -4.18 -13.43
N GLY A 60 8.44 -4.78 -14.63
CA GLY A 60 7.16 -5.14 -15.27
C GLY A 60 7.14 -5.25 -16.78
N VAL A 61 8.24 -5.63 -17.45
CA VAL A 61 8.31 -6.54 -18.62
C VAL A 61 9.72 -7.14 -18.65
#